data_AF-A0A8B8BEP2-F1
#
_entry.id   AF-A0A8B8BEP2-F1
#
_cell.length_a   1.000
_cell.length_b   1.000
_cell.length_c   1.000
_cell.angle_alpha   90.00
_cell.angle_beta   90.00
_cell.angle_gamma   90.00
#
_symmetry.space_group_name_H-M   'P 1'
#
loop_
_entity.id
_entity.type
_entity.pdbx_description
1 polymer ?
#
loop_
_entity_poly.entity_id
_entity_poly.type
_entity_poly.pdbx_seq_one_letter_code
_entity_poly.pdbx_strand_id
1 'polypeptide(L)'
;MGRIHSSVVCADRRGVLIFFLFLQAFNFSGSTDDVTDVYPDCPSPVQKYAFRCFTSYNTHMLNMMKSSATLFSGVDVEILRGFCSSYNQAMICIRNMKKICPKSLHQKIEVTQMNLQGAEPELSALCNDDEIYERYARHMTCLREFGSYSERCFRNEMNSSIRLMQWISEDNVYQLCSDLHRAVDCITSKIGRWCGPEAAQLIPVLLKPMVRKSTMCDVISVSDLTSTWMTTSQHRQNRQKTATSKPTYRSPEMDTSAQSQVINADNSSSSLHINLITTILEIAYQLIFIALLVTNY
;
A
#
# COMPACT_ATOMS: atom_id res chain seq x y z
N MET A 1 -51.79 11.47 -14.41
CA MET A 1 -51.47 10.10 -14.89
C MET A 1 -50.30 10.19 -15.85
N GLY A 2 -49.07 10.02 -15.34
CA GLY A 2 -47.83 10.15 -16.11
C GLY A 2 -47.07 8.82 -16.14
N ARG A 3 -46.74 8.35 -17.34
CA ARG A 3 -46.03 7.10 -17.62
C ARG A 3 -44.56 7.19 -17.21
N ILE A 4 -44.06 6.18 -16.50
CA ILE A 4 -42.63 5.97 -16.26
C ILE A 4 -42.15 4.92 -17.27
N HIS A 5 -41.19 5.32 -18.10
CA HIS A 5 -40.44 4.41 -18.98
C HIS A 5 -39.44 3.61 -18.14
N SER A 6 -39.55 2.28 -18.15
CA SER A 6 -38.48 1.37 -17.72
C SER A 6 -37.49 1.18 -18.85
N SER A 7 -36.25 1.63 -18.63
CA SER A 7 -35.11 1.29 -19.49
C SER A 7 -34.48 0.00 -18.97
N VAL A 8 -34.73 -1.09 -19.69
CA VAL A 8 -34.03 -2.37 -19.54
C VAL A 8 -32.63 -2.19 -20.11
N VAL A 9 -31.60 -2.24 -19.27
CA VAL A 9 -30.20 -2.33 -19.73
C VAL A 9 -29.88 -3.80 -19.94
N CYS A 10 -29.74 -4.18 -21.21
CA CYS A 10 -29.23 -5.49 -21.62
C CYS A 10 -27.79 -5.66 -21.15
N ALA A 11 -27.57 -6.46 -20.10
CA ALA A 11 -26.25 -6.91 -19.70
C ALA A 11 -25.75 -8.01 -20.66
N ASP A 12 -24.58 -7.76 -21.23
CA ASP A 12 -23.89 -8.59 -22.21
C ASP A 12 -23.59 -10.01 -21.67
N ARG A 13 -24.04 -11.02 -22.41
CA ARG A 13 -24.01 -12.46 -22.06
C ARG A 13 -22.60 -13.05 -21.98
N ARG A 14 -21.55 -12.28 -22.29
CA ARG A 14 -20.15 -12.72 -22.28
C ARG A 14 -19.44 -12.58 -20.93
N GLY A 15 -19.93 -11.71 -20.03
CA GLY A 15 -19.35 -11.53 -18.69
C GLY A 15 -19.67 -12.67 -17.71
N VAL A 16 -20.79 -13.37 -17.93
CA VAL A 16 -21.26 -14.45 -17.03
C VAL A 16 -20.49 -15.75 -17.24
N LEU A 17 -19.99 -16.00 -18.45
CA LEU A 17 -19.24 -17.23 -18.77
C LEU A 17 -17.81 -17.24 -18.18
N ILE A 18 -17.17 -16.07 -18.06
CA ILE A 18 -15.86 -15.96 -17.39
C ILE A 18 -16.01 -16.14 -15.87
N PHE A 19 -17.14 -15.72 -15.31
CA PHE A 19 -17.45 -15.89 -13.88
C PHE A 19 -17.63 -17.39 -13.50
N PHE A 20 -18.24 -18.20 -14.36
CA PHE A 20 -18.36 -19.64 -14.13
C PHE A 20 -17.03 -20.40 -14.34
N LEU A 21 -16.16 -19.95 -15.24
CA LEU A 21 -14.85 -20.57 -15.44
C LEU A 21 -13.88 -20.26 -14.29
N PHE A 22 -13.96 -19.09 -13.66
CA PHE A 22 -13.17 -18.78 -12.45
C PHE A 22 -13.66 -19.53 -11.21
N LEU A 23 -14.96 -19.77 -11.06
CA LEU A 23 -15.50 -20.63 -10.00
C LEU A 23 -15.07 -22.10 -10.18
N GLN A 24 -14.84 -22.57 -11.41
CA GLN A 24 -14.29 -23.89 -11.65
C GLN A 24 -12.77 -23.97 -11.49
N ALA A 25 -12.03 -22.88 -11.70
CA ALA A 25 -10.59 -22.81 -11.45
C ALA A 25 -10.23 -22.69 -9.95
N PHE A 26 -11.17 -22.27 -9.10
CA PHE A 26 -11.07 -22.38 -7.64
C PHE A 26 -11.54 -23.73 -7.07
N ASN A 27 -11.87 -24.71 -7.92
CA ASN A 27 -11.67 -26.12 -7.55
C ASN A 27 -10.18 -26.43 -7.62
N PHE A 28 -9.40 -25.79 -6.75
CA PHE A 28 -8.09 -26.30 -6.40
C PHE A 28 -8.34 -27.69 -5.85
N SER A 29 -7.90 -28.69 -6.61
CA SER A 29 -7.88 -30.09 -6.25
C SER A 29 -7.14 -30.22 -4.91
N GLY A 30 -7.89 -30.08 -3.81
CA GLY A 30 -7.43 -30.46 -2.50
C GLY A 30 -7.11 -31.94 -2.57
N SER A 31 -5.87 -32.30 -2.24
CA SER A 31 -5.57 -33.70 -1.98
C SER A 31 -6.56 -34.17 -0.92
N THR A 32 -7.22 -35.28 -1.22
CA THR A 32 -8.10 -36.01 -0.32
C THR A 32 -7.24 -36.77 0.69
N ASP A 33 -6.42 -36.05 1.45
CA ASP A 33 -5.86 -36.55 2.70
C ASP A 33 -6.72 -36.00 3.84
N ASP A 34 -8.01 -36.33 3.78
CA ASP A 34 -8.96 -36.17 4.87
C ASP A 34 -8.69 -37.31 5.88
N VAL A 35 -7.56 -37.21 6.57
CA VAL A 35 -7.48 -37.79 7.91
C VAL A 35 -8.31 -36.83 8.77
N THR A 36 -9.56 -37.22 9.00
CA THR A 36 -10.48 -36.57 9.93
C THR A 36 -9.94 -36.69 11.35
N ASP A 37 -8.87 -35.95 11.67
CA ASP A 37 -8.63 -35.55 13.04
C ASP A 37 -9.74 -34.56 13.39
N VAL A 38 -10.82 -35.08 13.95
CA VAL A 38 -11.89 -34.26 14.50
C VAL A 38 -11.33 -33.62 15.77
N TYR A 39 -10.82 -32.40 15.64
CA TYR A 39 -10.50 -31.55 16.79
C TYR A 39 -11.81 -30.93 17.28
N PRO A 40 -12.43 -31.44 18.35
CA PRO A 40 -13.80 -31.06 18.74
C PRO A 40 -13.91 -29.56 19.05
N ASP A 41 -12.81 -28.92 19.45
CA ASP A 41 -12.77 -27.50 19.83
C ASP A 41 -12.33 -26.57 18.69
N CYS A 42 -11.81 -27.09 17.57
CA CYS A 42 -11.37 -26.27 16.44
C CYS A 42 -12.51 -26.16 15.40
N PRO A 43 -12.99 -24.95 15.07
CA PRO A 43 -14.11 -24.80 14.17
C PRO A 43 -13.77 -25.27 12.75
N SER A 44 -14.64 -26.08 12.16
CA SER A 44 -14.52 -26.55 10.76
C SER A 44 -15.64 -25.97 9.90
N PRO A 45 -15.35 -25.39 8.71
CA PRO A 45 -14.03 -25.23 8.11
C PRO A 45 -13.26 -24.02 8.68
N VAL A 46 -12.02 -24.26 9.13
CA VAL A 46 -11.16 -23.28 9.82
C VAL A 46 -11.05 -21.94 9.08
N GLN A 47 -10.84 -21.98 7.77
CA GLN A 47 -10.62 -20.78 6.96
C GLN A 47 -11.84 -19.85 6.98
N LYS A 48 -13.06 -20.39 6.92
CA LYS A 48 -14.30 -19.61 6.97
C LYS A 48 -14.45 -18.87 8.30
N TYR A 49 -14.09 -19.52 9.40
CA TYR A 49 -14.13 -18.92 10.73
C TYR A 49 -13.03 -17.86 10.90
N ALA A 50 -11.83 -18.13 10.39
CA ALA A 50 -10.74 -17.15 10.39
C ALA A 50 -11.12 -15.88 9.58
N PHE A 51 -11.79 -16.02 8.44
CA PHE A 51 -12.31 -14.89 7.68
C PHE A 51 -13.35 -14.06 8.45
N ARG A 52 -14.21 -14.72 9.24
CA ARG A 52 -15.23 -14.03 10.06
C ARG A 52 -14.60 -13.13 11.13
N CYS A 53 -13.41 -13.46 11.63
CA CYS A 53 -12.68 -12.58 12.55
C CYS A 53 -12.44 -11.18 11.95
N PHE A 54 -12.32 -11.07 10.62
CA PHE A 54 -12.01 -9.82 9.92
C PHE A 54 -13.22 -9.09 9.32
N THR A 55 -14.46 -9.59 9.47
CA THR A 55 -15.64 -8.94 8.86
C THR A 55 -15.85 -7.50 9.32
N SER A 56 -15.78 -7.25 10.64
CA SER A 56 -15.89 -5.90 11.20
C SER A 56 -14.71 -5.03 10.78
N TYR A 57 -13.49 -5.58 10.88
CA TYR A 57 -12.26 -4.91 10.45
C TYR A 57 -12.34 -4.42 9.00
N ASN A 58 -12.73 -5.30 8.07
CA ASN A 58 -12.86 -4.96 6.66
C ASN A 58 -13.87 -3.84 6.42
N THR A 59 -14.97 -3.81 7.19
CA THR A 59 -15.97 -2.73 7.11
C THR A 59 -15.37 -1.40 7.54
N HIS A 60 -14.66 -1.34 8.68
CA HIS A 60 -14.04 -0.10 9.14
C HIS A 60 -12.83 0.32 8.27
N MET A 61 -12.07 -0.64 7.74
CA MET A 61 -11.01 -0.40 6.77
C MET A 61 -11.57 0.29 5.51
N LEU A 62 -12.69 -0.20 4.98
CA LEU A 62 -13.36 0.42 3.84
C LEU A 62 -13.86 1.84 4.17
N ASN A 63 -14.35 2.08 5.38
CA ASN A 63 -14.75 3.43 5.81
C ASN A 63 -13.55 4.39 5.86
N MET A 64 -12.39 3.90 6.33
CA MET A 64 -11.15 4.68 6.31
C MET A 64 -10.67 4.96 4.89
N MET A 65 -10.75 3.99 3.98
CA MET A 65 -10.39 4.16 2.56
C MET A 65 -11.34 5.08 1.79
N LYS A 66 -12.62 5.14 2.18
CA LYS A 66 -13.63 6.03 1.59
C LYS A 66 -13.60 7.44 2.16
N SER A 67 -12.87 7.66 3.26
CA SER A 67 -12.75 8.99 3.84
C SER A 67 -12.09 9.95 2.86
N SER A 68 -12.51 11.22 2.90
CA SER A 68 -11.92 12.28 2.08
C SER A 68 -10.52 12.69 2.53
N ALA A 69 -10.08 12.20 3.69
CA ALA A 69 -8.76 12.48 4.26
C ALA A 69 -8.08 11.19 4.70
N THR A 70 -6.76 11.14 4.54
CA THR A 70 -5.92 10.06 5.06
C THR A 70 -5.59 10.24 6.55
N LEU A 71 -5.02 9.21 7.18
CA LEU A 71 -4.67 9.20 8.61
C LEU A 71 -3.87 10.45 9.02
N PHE A 72 -2.78 10.77 8.31
CA PHE A 72 -1.94 11.94 8.57
C PHE A 72 -2.51 13.27 8.06
N SER A 73 -3.67 13.24 7.40
CA SER A 73 -4.36 14.40 6.84
C SER A 73 -5.67 14.73 7.57
N GLY A 74 -5.92 14.15 8.75
CA GLY A 74 -7.07 14.52 9.56
C GLY A 74 -8.35 13.74 9.27
N VAL A 75 -8.28 12.41 9.08
CA VAL A 75 -9.45 11.51 9.17
C VAL A 75 -10.24 11.76 10.46
N ASP A 76 -11.54 11.49 10.46
CA ASP A 76 -12.35 11.56 11.69
C ASP A 76 -11.82 10.59 12.76
N VAL A 77 -11.71 11.06 14.01
CA VAL A 77 -11.20 10.25 15.13
C VAL A 77 -12.09 9.04 15.42
N GLU A 78 -13.41 9.12 15.18
CA GLU A 78 -14.32 7.98 15.36
C GLU A 78 -14.08 6.90 14.30
N ILE A 79 -13.69 7.31 13.08
CA ILE A 79 -13.29 6.36 12.03
C ILE A 79 -12.00 5.64 12.45
N LEU A 80 -11.01 6.36 12.98
CA LEU A 80 -9.77 5.78 13.50
C LEU A 80 -10.05 4.82 14.68
N ARG A 81 -10.88 5.23 15.64
CA ARG A 81 -11.26 4.41 16.80
C ARG A 81 -11.99 3.15 16.38
N GLY A 82 -12.97 3.23 15.47
CA GLY A 82 -13.69 2.07 14.94
C GLY A 82 -12.76 1.11 14.19
N PHE A 83 -11.84 1.65 13.38
CA PHE A 83 -10.81 0.87 12.70
C PHE A 83 -9.91 0.11 13.67
N CYS A 84 -9.33 0.79 14.67
CA CYS A 84 -8.43 0.14 15.61
C CYS A 84 -9.15 -0.83 16.57
N SER A 85 -10.37 -0.51 17.01
CA SER A 85 -11.19 -1.42 17.81
C SER A 85 -11.47 -2.73 17.06
N SER A 86 -11.90 -2.63 15.80
CA SER A 86 -12.19 -3.80 14.97
C SER A 86 -10.94 -4.59 14.57
N TYR A 87 -9.80 -3.92 14.38
CA TYR A 87 -8.49 -4.56 14.21
C TYR A 87 -8.10 -5.38 15.44
N ASN A 88 -8.13 -4.79 16.64
CA ASN A 88 -7.77 -5.47 17.88
C ASN A 88 -8.68 -6.68 18.14
N GLN A 89 -9.99 -6.54 17.90
CA GLN A 89 -10.95 -7.64 18.00
C GLN A 89 -10.62 -8.79 17.02
N ALA A 90 -10.30 -8.47 15.76
CA ALA A 90 -9.91 -9.46 14.76
C ALA A 90 -8.64 -10.21 15.18
N MET A 91 -7.64 -9.50 15.69
CA MET A 91 -6.38 -10.10 16.15
C MET A 91 -6.56 -10.97 17.41
N ILE A 92 -7.44 -10.57 18.34
CA ILE A 92 -7.82 -11.41 19.49
C ILE A 92 -8.52 -12.68 19.01
N CYS A 93 -9.46 -12.55 18.07
CA CYS A 93 -10.18 -13.68 17.48
C CYS A 93 -9.22 -14.69 16.84
N ILE A 94 -8.27 -14.24 16.01
CA ILE A 94 -7.25 -15.09 15.40
C ILE A 94 -6.35 -15.74 16.46
N ARG A 95 -5.90 -14.99 17.48
CA ARG A 95 -5.10 -15.54 18.58
C ARG A 95 -5.85 -16.65 19.33
N ASN A 96 -7.13 -16.47 19.58
CA ASN A 96 -7.97 -17.49 20.22
C ASN A 96 -8.14 -18.72 19.32
N MET A 97 -8.33 -18.53 18.01
CA MET A 97 -8.37 -19.65 17.06
C MET A 97 -7.05 -20.44 17.03
N LYS A 98 -5.89 -19.76 17.02
CA LYS A 98 -4.58 -20.43 17.05
C LYS A 98 -4.33 -21.21 18.36
N LYS A 99 -4.99 -20.85 19.47
CA LYS A 99 -4.90 -21.58 20.75
C LYS A 99 -5.69 -22.89 20.73
N ILE A 100 -6.86 -22.91 20.10
CA ILE A 100 -7.77 -24.08 20.08
C ILE A 100 -7.49 -25.02 18.90
N CYS A 101 -6.93 -24.50 17.80
CA CYS A 101 -6.63 -25.29 16.62
C CYS A 101 -5.20 -25.85 16.64
N PRO A 102 -4.98 -27.08 16.11
CA PRO A 102 -3.66 -27.67 15.99
C PRO A 102 -2.75 -26.84 15.07
N LYS A 103 -1.43 -26.91 15.31
CA LYS A 103 -0.41 -26.17 14.54
C LYS A 103 -0.46 -26.47 13.04
N SER A 104 -0.86 -27.69 12.64
CA SER A 104 -1.04 -28.08 11.24
C SER A 104 -2.05 -27.22 10.48
N LEU A 105 -3.00 -26.60 11.18
CA LEU A 105 -4.03 -25.74 10.60
C LEU A 105 -3.72 -24.25 10.74
N HIS A 106 -2.62 -23.87 11.41
CA HIS A 106 -2.27 -22.45 11.63
C HIS A 106 -2.00 -21.71 10.33
N GLN A 107 -1.40 -22.36 9.33
CA GLN A 107 -1.20 -21.76 8.01
C GLN A 107 -2.55 -21.38 7.35
N LYS A 108 -3.60 -22.21 7.50
CA LYS A 108 -4.94 -21.91 6.98
C LYS A 108 -5.58 -20.69 7.67
N ILE A 109 -5.22 -20.44 8.94
CA ILE A 109 -5.63 -19.24 9.69
C ILE A 109 -4.83 -18.02 9.22
N GLU A 110 -3.51 -18.16 9.01
CA GLU A 110 -2.63 -17.06 8.62
C GLU A 110 -2.89 -16.53 7.22
N VAL A 111 -3.35 -17.39 6.30
CA VAL A 111 -3.76 -16.96 4.94
C VAL A 111 -4.82 -15.84 5.00
N THR A 112 -5.69 -15.80 6.02
CA THR A 112 -6.69 -14.73 6.14
C THR A 112 -6.09 -13.39 6.57
N GLN A 113 -4.83 -13.36 7.02
CA GLN A 113 -4.07 -12.17 7.39
C GLN A 113 -3.22 -11.62 6.24
N MET A 114 -3.22 -12.22 5.04
CA MET A 114 -2.38 -11.78 3.92
C MET A 114 -2.55 -10.30 3.56
N ASN A 115 -3.75 -9.73 3.76
CA ASN A 115 -4.00 -8.30 3.54
C ASN A 115 -3.31 -7.37 4.56
N LEU A 116 -2.81 -7.91 5.67
CA LEU A 116 -2.06 -7.19 6.70
C LEU A 116 -0.55 -7.40 6.58
N GLN A 117 -0.10 -8.27 5.66
CA GLN A 117 1.30 -8.63 5.54
C GLN A 117 2.17 -7.39 5.28
N GLY A 118 3.13 -7.16 6.18
CA GLY A 118 4.02 -6.00 6.14
C GLY A 118 3.45 -4.71 6.74
N ALA A 119 2.18 -4.66 7.13
CA ALA A 119 1.58 -3.51 7.84
C ALA A 119 1.18 -3.85 9.29
N GLU A 120 1.04 -5.13 9.64
CA GLU A 120 0.60 -5.59 10.97
C GLU A 120 1.36 -4.93 12.14
N PRO A 121 2.72 -4.83 12.15
CA PRO A 121 3.40 -4.30 13.33
C PRO A 121 3.11 -2.80 13.55
N GLU A 122 3.01 -2.02 12.48
CA GLU A 122 2.70 -0.58 12.55
C GLU A 122 1.25 -0.35 12.93
N LEU A 123 0.33 -1.15 12.38
CA LEU A 123 -1.07 -1.12 12.77
C LEU A 123 -1.24 -1.52 14.23
N SER A 124 -0.49 -2.52 14.68
CA SER A 124 -0.45 -2.91 16.09
C SER A 124 0.12 -1.80 16.96
N ALA A 125 1.16 -1.10 16.53
CA ALA A 125 1.72 0.04 17.28
C ALA A 125 0.70 1.19 17.37
N LEU A 126 0.06 1.55 16.26
CA LEU A 126 -0.97 2.60 16.21
C LEU A 126 -2.19 2.24 17.08
N CYS A 127 -2.71 1.02 16.95
CA CYS A 127 -3.99 0.65 17.54
C CYS A 127 -3.92 0.16 18.98
N ASN A 128 -2.72 -0.08 19.52
CA ASN A 128 -2.51 -0.39 20.94
C ASN A 128 -1.94 0.80 21.73
N ASP A 129 -1.73 1.95 21.10
CA ASP A 129 -1.43 3.20 21.82
C ASP A 129 -2.75 3.76 22.40
N ASP A 130 -2.90 3.67 23.72
CA ASP A 130 -4.11 4.12 24.41
C ASP A 130 -4.30 5.65 24.33
N GLU A 131 -3.22 6.41 24.17
CA GLU A 131 -3.24 7.87 24.14
C GLU A 131 -3.44 8.43 22.72
N ILE A 132 -3.31 7.59 21.68
CA ILE A 132 -3.33 8.05 20.28
C ILE A 132 -4.61 8.81 19.95
N TYR A 133 -5.77 8.36 20.46
CA TYR A 133 -7.05 8.96 20.12
C TYR A 133 -7.20 10.36 20.69
N GLU A 134 -6.74 10.57 21.94
CA GLU A 134 -6.81 11.87 22.59
C GLU A 134 -5.84 12.85 21.94
N ARG A 135 -4.59 12.43 21.74
CA ARG A 135 -3.56 13.23 21.08
C ARG A 135 -3.98 13.60 19.66
N TYR A 136 -4.51 12.64 18.92
CA TYR A 136 -5.01 12.86 17.57
C TYR A 136 -6.22 13.80 17.54
N ALA A 137 -7.21 13.60 18.44
CA ALA A 137 -8.40 14.44 18.51
C ALA A 137 -8.06 15.92 18.76
N ARG A 138 -7.06 16.21 19.62
CA ARG A 138 -6.59 17.57 19.89
C ARG A 138 -6.07 18.28 18.63
N HIS A 139 -5.45 17.54 17.71
CA HIS A 139 -4.77 18.09 16.53
C HIS A 139 -5.52 17.85 15.21
N MET A 140 -6.59 17.05 15.22
CA MET A 140 -7.33 16.62 14.02
C MET A 140 -7.76 17.78 13.13
N THR A 141 -8.29 18.86 13.70
CA THR A 141 -8.76 20.03 12.93
C THR A 141 -7.61 20.68 12.16
N CYS A 142 -6.45 20.86 12.80
CA CYS A 142 -5.28 21.44 12.15
C CYS A 142 -4.69 20.50 11.10
N LEU A 143 -4.60 19.20 11.39
CA LEU A 143 -4.17 18.19 10.42
C LEU A 143 -5.07 18.19 9.18
N ARG A 144 -6.38 18.38 9.36
CA ARG A 144 -7.36 18.47 8.27
C ARG A 144 -7.19 19.74 7.44
N GLU A 145 -6.95 20.88 8.09
CA GLU A 145 -6.68 22.16 7.41
C GLU A 145 -5.46 22.07 6.48
N PHE A 146 -4.39 21.40 6.94
CA PHE A 146 -3.16 21.21 6.16
C PHE A 146 -3.09 19.88 5.40
N GLY A 147 -4.15 19.08 5.39
CA GLY A 147 -4.15 17.73 4.80
C GLY A 147 -3.81 17.70 3.32
N SER A 148 -4.27 18.69 2.55
CA SER A 148 -3.94 18.80 1.12
C SER A 148 -2.45 19.01 0.85
N TYR A 149 -1.75 19.68 1.76
CA TYR A 149 -0.30 19.80 1.70
C TYR A 149 0.37 18.49 2.08
N SER A 150 -0.10 17.82 3.14
CA SER A 150 0.47 16.56 3.59
C SER A 150 0.38 15.48 2.50
N GLU A 151 -0.77 15.37 1.84
CA GLU A 151 -0.94 14.43 0.72
C GLU A 151 -0.09 14.77 -0.49
N ARG A 152 0.18 16.06 -0.73
CA ARG A 152 1.08 16.51 -1.79
C ARG A 152 2.53 16.15 -1.49
N CYS A 153 2.99 16.37 -0.26
CA CYS A 153 4.30 15.92 0.19
C CYS A 153 4.46 14.42 -0.04
N PHE A 154 3.52 13.62 0.46
CA PHE A 154 3.55 12.18 0.26
C PHE A 154 3.62 11.80 -1.22
N ARG A 155 2.75 12.40 -2.05
CA ARG A 155 2.70 12.12 -3.48
C ARG A 155 4.00 12.44 -4.20
N ASN A 156 4.62 13.57 -3.85
CA ASN A 156 5.85 14.01 -4.50
C ASN A 156 7.05 13.16 -4.10
N GLU A 157 7.15 12.79 -2.82
CA GLU A 157 8.29 12.04 -2.30
C GLU A 157 8.20 10.55 -2.59
N MET A 158 7.00 9.96 -2.49
CA MET A 158 6.76 8.52 -2.71
C MET A 158 6.33 8.19 -4.15
N ASN A 159 6.19 9.20 -5.01
CA ASN A 159 5.66 9.08 -6.38
C ASN A 159 4.36 8.26 -6.48
N SER A 160 3.48 8.39 -5.48
CA SER A 160 2.28 7.56 -5.35
C SER A 160 1.14 8.29 -4.64
N SER A 161 -0.11 8.00 -5.02
CA SER A 161 -1.27 8.49 -4.27
C SER A 161 -1.53 7.57 -3.08
N ILE A 162 -1.60 8.15 -1.88
CA ILE A 162 -1.79 7.43 -0.62
C ILE A 162 -3.13 6.66 -0.55
N ARG A 163 -3.07 5.38 -0.18
CA ARG A 163 -4.20 4.59 0.37
C ARG A 163 -3.75 3.84 1.62
N LEU A 164 -4.66 3.50 2.52
CA LEU A 164 -4.35 2.71 3.71
C LEU A 164 -3.73 1.36 3.32
N MET A 165 -2.61 0.98 3.97
CA MET A 165 -1.84 -0.23 3.70
C MET A 165 -1.49 -0.44 2.22
N GLN A 166 -1.16 0.64 1.52
CA GLN A 166 -0.84 0.57 0.11
C GLN A 166 0.43 -0.23 -0.14
N TRP A 167 0.40 -1.05 -1.20
CA TRP A 167 1.61 -1.63 -1.76
C TRP A 167 2.31 -0.58 -2.61
N ILE A 168 3.55 -0.26 -2.24
CA ILE A 168 4.40 0.59 -3.08
C ILE A 168 5.35 -0.36 -3.78
N SER A 169 5.31 -0.38 -5.11
CA SER A 169 6.18 -1.21 -5.95
C SER A 169 7.58 -0.63 -5.96
N GLU A 170 8.25 -0.73 -4.83
CA GLU A 170 9.65 -0.41 -4.68
C GLU A 170 10.43 -1.72 -4.68
N ASP A 171 11.19 -1.94 -5.75
CA ASP A 171 12.09 -3.10 -5.86
C ASP A 171 13.24 -3.01 -4.83
N ASN A 172 13.47 -1.82 -4.25
CA ASN A 172 14.53 -1.54 -3.31
C ASN A 172 14.01 -0.94 -1.99
N VAL A 173 14.14 -1.69 -0.89
CA VAL A 173 13.73 -1.26 0.47
C VAL A 173 14.47 0.02 0.91
N TYR A 174 15.72 0.23 0.50
CA TYR A 174 16.46 1.44 0.85
C TYR A 174 15.85 2.70 0.23
N GLN A 175 15.38 2.59 -1.02
CA GLN A 175 14.72 3.68 -1.73
C GLN A 175 13.39 4.00 -1.05
N LEU A 176 12.58 2.96 -0.77
CA LEU A 176 11.33 3.09 -0.02
C LEU A 176 11.52 3.83 1.30
N CYS A 177 12.53 3.46 2.07
CA CYS A 177 12.81 4.08 3.35
C CYS A 177 13.34 5.51 3.22
N SER A 178 14.16 5.79 2.20
CA SER A 178 14.60 7.15 1.93
C SER A 178 13.42 8.05 1.57
N ASP A 179 12.54 7.57 0.70
CA ASP A 179 11.39 8.32 0.20
C ASP A 179 10.37 8.54 1.32
N LEU A 180 10.16 7.52 2.15
CA LEU A 180 9.31 7.59 3.34
C LEU A 180 9.83 8.63 4.34
N HIS A 181 11.13 8.66 4.61
CA HIS A 181 11.73 9.68 5.48
C HIS A 181 11.56 11.09 4.90
N ARG A 182 11.82 11.29 3.60
CA ARG A 182 11.59 12.60 2.97
C ARG A 182 10.12 13.03 3.02
N ALA A 183 9.19 12.09 2.85
CA ALA A 183 7.76 12.36 3.01
C ALA A 183 7.43 12.80 4.44
N VAL A 184 7.93 12.08 5.45
CA VAL A 184 7.75 12.45 6.87
C VAL A 184 8.32 13.83 7.15
N ASP A 185 9.54 14.13 6.70
CA ASP A 185 10.19 15.43 6.91
C ASP A 185 9.42 16.57 6.22
N CYS A 186 8.97 16.37 4.99
CA CYS A 186 8.17 17.34 4.24
C CYS A 186 6.88 17.70 4.99
N ILE A 187 6.18 16.70 5.54
CA ILE A 187 4.92 16.88 6.25
C ILE A 187 5.17 17.51 7.63
N THR A 188 6.08 16.94 8.42
CA THR A 188 6.40 17.38 9.78
C THR A 188 6.87 18.82 9.83
N SER A 189 7.65 19.29 8.85
CA SER A 189 8.12 20.68 8.80
C SER A 189 6.98 21.70 8.79
N LYS A 190 5.92 21.45 8.01
CA LYS A 190 4.77 22.35 7.95
C LYS A 190 3.83 22.14 9.14
N ILE A 191 3.52 20.89 9.48
CA ILE A 191 2.65 20.58 10.62
C ILE A 191 3.26 21.11 11.92
N GLY A 192 4.56 20.95 12.14
CA GLY A 192 5.25 21.48 13.32
C GLY A 192 5.18 22.99 13.42
N ARG A 193 5.27 23.69 12.28
CA ARG A 193 5.19 25.16 12.23
C ARG A 193 3.80 25.70 12.54
N TRP A 194 2.74 25.01 12.09
CA TRP A 194 1.37 25.54 12.14
C TRP A 194 0.48 24.87 13.19
N CYS A 195 0.64 23.57 13.40
CA CYS A 195 -0.12 22.77 14.38
C CYS A 195 0.66 22.50 15.68
N GLY A 196 1.95 22.82 15.70
CA GLY A 196 2.81 22.65 16.87
C GLY A 196 3.59 21.33 16.91
N PRO A 197 4.53 21.20 17.85
CA PRO A 197 5.47 20.07 17.89
C PRO A 197 4.80 18.74 18.20
N GLU A 198 3.77 18.73 19.05
CA GLU A 198 3.02 17.51 19.38
C GLU A 198 2.30 16.94 18.14
N ALA A 199 1.70 17.80 17.31
CA ALA A 199 1.08 17.40 16.05
C ALA A 199 2.10 16.83 15.05
N ALA A 200 3.30 17.41 14.99
CA ALA A 200 4.36 16.90 14.13
C ALA A 200 4.81 15.49 14.54
N GLN A 201 4.88 15.20 15.84
CA GLN A 201 5.23 13.87 16.34
C GLN A 201 4.21 12.79 15.99
N LEU A 202 2.95 13.16 15.72
CA LEU A 202 1.92 12.21 15.27
C LEU A 202 2.14 11.74 13.83
N ILE A 203 2.77 12.55 12.98
CA ILE A 203 2.94 12.24 11.55
C ILE A 203 3.61 10.89 11.29
N PRO A 204 4.79 10.56 11.85
CA PRO A 204 5.40 9.25 11.61
C PRO A 204 4.51 8.09 12.08
N VAL A 205 3.79 8.26 13.21
CA VAL A 205 2.89 7.25 13.78
C VAL A 205 1.67 7.01 12.88
N LEU A 206 1.14 8.06 12.26
CA LEU A 206 -0.03 8.00 11.38
C LEU A 206 0.32 7.57 9.95
N LEU A 207 1.53 7.87 9.49
CA LEU A 207 1.94 7.68 8.10
C LEU A 207 2.52 6.28 7.85
N LYS A 208 3.33 5.75 8.76
CA LYS A 208 3.92 4.41 8.61
C LYS A 208 2.88 3.30 8.36
N PRO A 209 1.76 3.20 9.10
CA PRO A 209 0.75 2.16 8.87
C PRO A 209 0.07 2.24 7.50
N MET A 210 0.24 3.35 6.77
CA MET A 210 -0.28 3.52 5.43
C MET A 210 0.59 2.85 4.37
N VAL A 211 1.87 2.56 4.67
CA VAL A 211 2.84 2.00 3.73
C VAL A 211 3.24 0.61 4.19
N ARG A 212 2.93 -0.42 3.39
CA ARG A 212 3.38 -1.78 3.71
C ARG A 212 4.92 -1.84 3.72
N LYS A 213 5.46 -2.60 4.68
CA LYS A 213 6.89 -2.80 4.95
C LYS A 213 7.62 -1.58 5.52
N SER A 214 6.91 -0.53 5.96
CA SER A 214 7.56 0.63 6.60
C SER A 214 8.38 0.26 7.85
N THR A 215 8.04 -0.84 8.52
CA THR A 215 8.78 -1.37 9.68
C THR A 215 10.24 -1.68 9.37
N MET A 216 10.56 -1.98 8.10
CA MET A 216 11.93 -2.21 7.68
C MET A 216 12.78 -0.95 7.74
N CYS A 217 12.15 0.23 7.72
CA CYS A 217 12.82 1.53 7.75
C CYS A 217 13.31 1.94 9.13
N ASP A 218 12.77 1.34 10.21
CA ASP A 218 13.27 1.59 11.57
C ASP A 218 14.61 0.90 11.86
N VAL A 219 14.90 -0.17 11.11
CA VAL A 219 16.15 -0.93 11.25
C VAL A 219 17.27 -0.32 10.40
N ILE A 220 16.93 0.36 9.31
CA ILE A 220 17.88 0.98 8.38
C ILE A 220 18.19 2.39 8.87
N SER A 221 19.34 2.56 9.51
CA SER A 221 19.74 3.87 10.06
C SER A 221 20.04 4.87 8.93
N VAL A 222 19.73 6.15 9.16
CA VAL A 222 20.06 7.26 8.24
C VAL A 222 21.58 7.35 7.96
N SER A 223 22.40 6.83 8.88
CA SER A 223 23.85 6.66 8.74
C SER A 223 24.28 5.61 7.71
N ASP A 224 23.48 4.56 7.47
CA ASP A 224 23.78 3.55 6.45
C ASP A 224 23.39 4.04 5.04
N LEU A 225 22.41 4.94 4.99
CA LEU A 225 22.01 5.59 3.74
C LEU A 225 23.16 6.47 3.21
N THR A 226 23.79 7.31 4.04
CA THR A 226 24.88 8.23 3.61
C THR A 226 26.14 7.52 3.11
N SER A 227 26.42 6.31 3.59
CA SER A 227 27.53 5.45 3.12
C SER A 227 27.41 5.07 1.63
N THR A 228 26.20 4.80 1.16
CA THR A 228 25.94 4.37 -0.24
C THR A 228 25.87 5.55 -1.22
N TRP A 229 25.50 6.74 -0.74
CA TRP A 229 25.49 7.98 -1.54
C TRP A 229 26.90 8.50 -1.86
N MET A 230 27.89 8.27 -0.99
CA MET A 230 29.27 8.70 -1.25
C MET A 230 29.92 7.92 -2.41
N THR A 231 29.63 6.64 -2.56
CA THR A 231 30.18 5.80 -3.63
C THR A 231 29.52 6.06 -4.99
N THR A 232 28.22 6.38 -5.02
CA THR A 232 27.50 6.61 -6.29
C THR A 232 27.69 8.05 -6.81
N SER A 233 27.84 9.05 -5.92
CA SER A 233 28.13 10.44 -6.28
C SER A 233 29.55 10.63 -6.86
N GLN A 234 30.55 9.92 -6.32
CA GLN A 234 31.91 9.96 -6.86
C GLN A 234 32.02 9.35 -8.26
N HIS A 235 31.21 8.34 -8.59
CA HIS A 235 31.24 7.74 -9.93
C HIS A 235 30.61 8.65 -11.01
N ARG A 236 29.68 9.54 -10.64
CA ARG A 236 29.05 10.51 -11.54
C ARG A 236 29.89 11.78 -11.74
N GLN A 237 30.64 12.22 -10.72
CA GLN A 237 31.54 13.38 -10.82
C GLN A 237 32.86 13.07 -11.55
N ASN A 238 33.36 11.82 -11.51
CA ASN A 238 34.57 11.43 -12.24
C ASN A 238 34.38 11.24 -13.75
N ARG A 239 33.12 11.18 -14.25
CA ARG A 239 32.83 11.20 -15.71
C ARG A 239 32.67 12.60 -16.31
N GLN A 240 32.54 13.65 -15.49
CA GLN A 240 32.38 15.03 -15.97
C GLN A 240 33.67 15.87 -15.88
N LYS A 241 34.77 15.33 -15.33
CA LYS A 241 36.06 16.04 -15.24
C LYS A 241 37.06 15.73 -16.36
N THR A 242 36.68 15.00 -17.41
CA THR A 242 37.54 14.68 -18.57
C THR A 242 37.09 15.35 -19.88
N ALA A 243 36.34 16.45 -19.81
CA ALA A 243 35.91 17.18 -21.01
C ALA A 243 35.91 18.71 -20.83
N THR A 244 37.03 19.29 -20.40
CA THR A 244 37.32 20.72 -20.63
C THR A 244 38.82 20.98 -20.49
N SER A 245 39.58 20.71 -21.55
CA SER A 245 40.84 21.40 -21.82
C SER A 245 40.91 21.70 -23.32
N LYS A 246 40.68 22.97 -23.64
CA LYS A 246 40.78 23.56 -24.96
C LYS A 246 42.23 24.01 -25.16
N PRO A 247 42.87 23.71 -26.29
CA PRO A 247 43.91 24.59 -26.82
C PRO A 247 43.51 25.16 -28.19
N THR A 248 43.77 26.45 -28.30
CA THR A 248 43.60 27.32 -29.47
C THR A 248 44.72 27.07 -30.50
N TYR A 249 44.40 26.78 -31.76
CA TYR A 249 45.18 27.29 -32.91
C TYR A 249 44.46 27.19 -34.28
N ARG A 250 44.51 28.31 -35.02
CA ARG A 250 44.40 28.62 -36.47
C ARG A 250 43.77 27.62 -37.49
N SER A 251 42.80 28.18 -38.26
CA SER A 251 42.36 27.83 -39.64
C SER A 251 43.53 27.77 -40.67
N PRO A 252 43.40 27.11 -41.86
CA PRO A 252 42.24 27.25 -42.79
C PRO A 252 41.81 26.03 -43.67
N GLU A 253 40.65 26.24 -44.32
CA GLU A 253 40.16 25.74 -45.63
C GLU A 253 39.60 24.31 -45.88
N MET A 254 38.47 24.34 -46.63
CA MET A 254 37.92 23.42 -47.63
C MET A 254 37.09 22.15 -47.29
N ASP A 255 35.83 22.23 -47.74
CA ASP A 255 35.01 21.27 -48.50
C ASP A 255 34.39 19.97 -47.91
N THR A 256 33.05 19.97 -48.02
CA THR A 256 32.11 18.90 -48.43
C THR A 256 31.80 17.65 -47.57
N SER A 257 30.48 17.49 -47.39
CA SER A 257 29.68 16.25 -47.41
C SER A 257 29.94 15.14 -46.38
N ALA A 258 28.95 14.85 -45.54
CA ALA A 258 28.10 13.65 -45.69
C ALA A 258 27.15 13.52 -44.49
N GLN A 259 25.85 13.43 -44.80
CA GLN A 259 24.82 12.94 -43.90
C GLN A 259 24.99 11.44 -43.66
N SER A 260 24.78 11.00 -42.42
CA SER A 260 24.29 9.67 -42.12
C SER A 260 23.40 9.72 -40.90
N GLN A 261 22.11 9.49 -41.15
CA GLN A 261 21.10 9.20 -40.15
C GLN A 261 21.34 7.78 -39.61
N VAL A 262 21.36 7.63 -38.28
CA VAL A 262 21.09 6.36 -37.61
C VAL A 262 19.97 6.63 -36.61
N ILE A 263 18.77 6.21 -36.98
CA ILE A 263 17.62 6.08 -36.10
C ILE A 263 17.84 4.79 -35.31
N ASN A 264 17.95 4.86 -33.98
CA ASN A 264 17.82 3.69 -33.11
C ASN A 264 16.59 3.87 -32.22
N ALA A 265 15.72 2.88 -32.34
CA ALA A 265 14.38 2.80 -31.78
C ALA A 265 14.36 2.55 -30.27
N ASP A 266 13.29 3.07 -29.67
CA ASP A 266 12.93 3.03 -28.26
C ASP A 266 12.75 1.60 -27.69
N ASN A 267 13.26 1.40 -26.48
CA ASN A 267 12.97 0.25 -25.59
C ASN A 267 12.10 0.71 -24.39
N SER A 268 10.95 1.33 -24.67
CA SER A 268 10.02 1.84 -23.63
C SER A 268 8.75 0.98 -23.43
N SER A 269 8.58 -0.10 -24.18
CA SER A 269 7.32 -0.88 -24.19
C SER A 269 7.17 -1.86 -23.00
N SER A 270 8.27 -2.38 -22.44
CA SER A 270 8.19 -3.47 -21.45
C SER A 270 7.78 -3.04 -20.03
N SER A 271 8.01 -1.78 -19.66
CA SER A 271 7.66 -1.28 -18.31
C SER A 271 6.17 -0.93 -18.18
N LEU A 272 5.53 -0.50 -19.29
CA LEU A 272 4.11 -0.15 -19.29
C LEU A 272 3.21 -1.39 -19.19
N HIS A 273 3.64 -2.51 -19.77
CA HIS A 273 2.87 -3.76 -19.75
C HIS A 273 2.81 -4.40 -18.36
N ILE A 274 3.89 -4.33 -17.57
CA ILE A 274 3.91 -4.89 -16.21
C ILE A 274 2.98 -4.08 -15.31
N ASN A 275 3.05 -2.75 -15.33
CA ASN A 275 2.20 -1.90 -14.50
C ASN A 275 0.71 -2.07 -14.81
N LEU A 276 0.35 -2.22 -16.10
CA LEU A 276 -1.04 -2.45 -16.50
C LEU A 276 -1.57 -3.80 -16.01
N ILE A 277 -0.75 -4.87 -16.07
CA ILE A 277 -1.14 -6.21 -15.60
C ILE A 277 -1.35 -6.20 -14.07
N THR A 278 -0.48 -5.53 -13.31
CA THR A 278 -0.63 -5.44 -11.85
C THR A 278 -1.88 -4.64 -11.46
N THR A 279 -2.18 -3.54 -12.15
CA THR A 279 -3.39 -2.75 -11.89
C THR A 279 -4.66 -3.54 -12.25
N ILE A 280 -4.65 -4.31 -13.35
CA ILE A 280 -5.77 -5.17 -13.73
C ILE A 280 -5.99 -6.29 -12.71
N LEU A 281 -4.93 -6.90 -12.20
CA LEU A 281 -4.99 -7.92 -11.14
C LEU A 281 -5.55 -7.34 -9.83
N GLU A 282 -5.17 -6.12 -9.45
CA GLU A 282 -5.72 -5.45 -8.27
C GLU A 282 -7.20 -5.11 -8.42
N ILE A 283 -7.61 -4.59 -9.58
CA ILE A 283 -9.04 -4.30 -9.84
C ILE A 283 -9.84 -5.61 -9.86
N ALA A 284 -9.32 -6.66 -10.49
CA ALA A 284 -9.95 -7.98 -10.48
C ALA A 284 -10.08 -8.54 -9.06
N TYR A 285 -9.06 -8.40 -8.22
CA TYR A 285 -9.10 -8.85 -6.82
C TYR A 285 -10.12 -8.06 -5.99
N GLN A 286 -10.17 -6.74 -6.14
CA GLN A 286 -11.16 -5.90 -5.47
C GLN A 286 -12.59 -6.24 -5.91
N LEU A 287 -12.80 -6.51 -7.19
CA LEU A 287 -14.12 -6.91 -7.72
C LEU A 287 -14.53 -8.32 -7.23
N ILE A 288 -13.60 -9.27 -7.15
CA ILE A 288 -13.83 -10.60 -6.58
C ILE A 288 -14.18 -10.48 -5.08
N PHE A 289 -13.45 -9.64 -4.35
CA PHE A 289 -13.69 -9.42 -2.93
C PHE A 289 -15.07 -8.78 -2.67
N ILE A 290 -15.47 -7.81 -3.48
CA ILE A 290 -16.82 -7.21 -3.42
C ILE A 290 -17.89 -8.24 -3.77
N ALA A 291 -17.68 -9.06 -4.80
CA ALA A 291 -18.63 -10.10 -5.19
C ALA A 291 -18.83 -11.14 -4.07
N LEU A 292 -17.76 -11.58 -3.41
CA LEU A 292 -17.82 -12.53 -2.29
C LEU A 292 -18.54 -11.98 -1.05
N LEU A 293 -18.48 -10.67 -0.83
CA LEU A 293 -19.23 -10.00 0.23
C LEU A 293 -20.73 -9.92 -0.08
N VAL A 294 -21.09 -9.73 -1.35
CA VAL A 294 -22.50 -9.63 -1.78
C VAL A 294 -23.19 -10.99 -1.80
N THR A 295 -22.50 -12.09 -2.13
CA THR A 295 -23.10 -13.43 -2.19
C THR A 295 -23.20 -14.16 -0.84
N ASN A 296 -22.68 -13.58 0.26
CA ASN A 296 -22.77 -14.16 1.62
C ASN A 296 -23.80 -13.46 2.53
N TYR A 297 -24.61 -12.55 1.96
CA TYR A 297 -25.87 -12.06 2.53
C TYR A 297 -27.05 -12.73 1.80
#